data_AF-A0A094FPZ9-F1
#
_entry.id   AF-A0A094FPZ9-F1
#
_cell.length_a   1.000
_cell.length_b   1.000
_cell.length_c   1.000
_cell.angle_alpha   90.00
_cell.angle_beta   90.00
_cell.angle_gamma   90.00
#
_symmetry.space_group_name_H-M   'P 1'
#
loop_
_entity.id
_entity.type
_entity.pdbx_description
1 polymer ?
#
loop_
_entity_poly.entity_id
_entity_poly.type
_entity_poly.pdbx_seq_one_letter_code
_entity_poly.pdbx_strand_id
1 'polypeptide(L)'
;MKFSATTLALILLPVLSLASPVAEAVESDEGPTALVSEKRSSEDELFKRADQYCSIINVSTTVNCRAGPGTGYAMKAYAHNGDKYYFTCYKRGECVNGNCTWDYLKAANLGPC
;
A
#
# COMPACT_ATOMS: atom_id res chain seq x y z
N MET A 1 45.21 -31.08 11.64
CA MET A 1 45.72 -30.87 10.26
C MET A 1 44.98 -29.61 9.75
N LYS A 2 45.62 -28.42 9.62
CA LYS A 2 46.51 -27.97 8.52
C LYS A 2 45.80 -28.11 7.17
N PHE A 3 45.57 -27.14 6.29
CA PHE A 3 45.75 -25.67 6.10
C PHE A 3 44.66 -25.30 5.04
N SER A 4 44.25 -24.08 4.78
CA SER A 4 45.02 -23.10 4.01
C SER A 4 44.14 -21.89 3.67
N ALA A 5 44.81 -20.76 3.54
CA ALA A 5 44.28 -19.42 3.48
C ALA A 5 44.00 -18.90 2.05
N THR A 6 43.37 -17.72 2.02
CA THR A 6 43.54 -16.61 1.05
C THR A 6 43.14 -16.81 -0.41
N THR A 7 42.15 -16.03 -0.84
CA THR A 7 42.36 -15.10 -1.98
C THR A 7 41.40 -13.92 -1.91
N LEU A 8 41.99 -12.74 -1.64
CA LEU A 8 41.40 -11.42 -1.78
C LEU A 8 41.46 -11.06 -3.27
N ALA A 9 40.33 -10.87 -3.93
CA ALA A 9 40.29 -10.36 -5.30
C ALA A 9 39.42 -9.09 -5.32
N LEU A 10 40.09 -7.94 -5.22
CA LEU A 10 39.54 -6.62 -5.55
C LEU A 10 39.17 -6.63 -7.04
N ILE A 11 37.87 -6.67 -7.36
CA ILE A 11 37.40 -6.44 -8.73
C ILE A 11 37.14 -4.94 -8.88
N LEU A 12 37.99 -4.31 -9.69
CA LEU A 12 37.91 -2.94 -10.17
C LEU A 12 36.49 -2.60 -10.68
N LEU A 13 35.90 -1.54 -10.14
CA LEU A 13 34.73 -0.88 -10.73
C LEU A 13 35.12 -0.21 -12.06
N PRO A 14 34.38 -0.41 -13.16
CA PRO A 14 34.51 0.41 -14.35
C PRO A 14 33.93 1.81 -14.09
N VAL A 15 34.75 2.82 -14.36
CA VAL A 15 34.47 4.25 -14.21
C VAL A 15 33.29 4.63 -15.12
N LEU A 16 32.21 5.18 -14.54
CA LEU A 16 31.13 5.80 -15.32
C LEU A 16 31.69 7.02 -16.07
N SER A 17 31.64 6.99 -17.40
CA SER A 17 31.85 8.18 -18.23
C SER A 17 30.67 9.12 -18.08
N LEU A 18 30.88 10.28 -17.45
CA LEU A 18 29.96 11.42 -17.51
C LEU A 18 30.21 12.18 -18.81
N ALA A 19 29.45 11.86 -19.86
CA ALA A 19 29.30 12.77 -21.00
C ALA A 19 28.25 13.82 -20.61
N SER A 20 28.74 15.02 -20.31
CA SER A 20 27.92 16.21 -20.05
C SER A 20 27.44 16.80 -21.38
N PRO A 21 26.13 16.93 -21.64
CA PRO A 21 25.66 17.92 -22.59
C PRO A 21 25.75 19.32 -21.94
N VAL A 22 26.29 20.23 -22.73
CA VAL A 22 26.50 21.66 -22.45
C VAL A 22 25.18 22.33 -22.04
N ALA A 23 25.25 23.17 -21.02
CA ALA A 23 24.18 24.09 -20.69
C ALA A 23 24.08 25.17 -21.78
N GLU A 24 23.04 25.09 -22.62
CA GLU A 24 22.52 26.26 -23.32
C GLU A 24 21.46 26.90 -22.43
N ALA A 25 21.79 28.10 -21.94
CA ALA A 25 20.86 28.97 -21.25
C ALA A 25 20.04 29.75 -22.29
N VAL A 26 18.72 29.72 -22.16
CA VAL A 26 17.82 30.77 -22.66
C VAL A 26 16.63 30.89 -21.71
N GLU A 27 16.80 31.81 -20.77
CA GLU A 27 15.90 32.91 -20.41
C GLU A 27 14.37 32.73 -20.50
N SER A 28 13.75 32.96 -19.33
CA SER A 28 12.48 33.68 -19.10
C SER A 28 11.17 33.06 -19.61
N ASP A 29 10.44 32.43 -18.67
CA ASP A 29 9.06 32.86 -18.37
C ASP A 29 8.73 32.53 -16.91
N GLU A 30 8.69 33.55 -16.05
CA GLU A 30 8.08 33.48 -14.72
C GLU A 30 6.56 33.34 -14.87
N GLY A 31 6.07 32.13 -15.16
CA GLY A 31 4.70 31.73 -14.86
C GLY A 31 4.66 31.16 -13.44
N PRO A 32 3.66 31.47 -12.59
CA PRO A 32 3.57 30.82 -11.29
C PRO A 32 3.49 29.33 -11.56
N THR A 33 4.51 28.57 -11.14
CA THR A 33 4.39 27.13 -11.01
C THR A 33 3.27 26.93 -10.01
N ALA A 34 2.05 26.79 -10.54
CA ALA A 34 0.93 26.29 -9.80
C ALA A 34 1.48 25.05 -9.12
N LEU A 35 1.60 25.14 -7.80
CA LEU A 35 1.69 23.98 -6.95
C LEU A 35 0.46 23.18 -7.33
N VAL A 36 0.60 22.29 -8.31
CA VAL A 36 -0.28 21.15 -8.48
C VAL A 36 -0.05 20.41 -7.19
N SER A 37 -0.86 20.80 -6.20
CA SER A 37 -1.31 19.96 -5.13
C SER A 37 -1.84 18.74 -5.85
N GLU A 38 -0.95 17.77 -6.11
CA GLU A 38 -1.33 16.42 -6.46
C GLU A 38 -2.38 16.09 -5.42
N LYS A 39 -3.63 16.05 -5.89
CA LYS A 39 -4.81 15.78 -5.09
C LYS A 39 -4.45 14.58 -4.23
N ARG A 40 -4.09 14.85 -2.97
CA ARG A 40 -3.63 13.88 -2.00
C ARG A 40 -4.68 12.78 -2.03
N SER A 41 -4.30 11.60 -2.52
CA SER A 41 -5.18 10.45 -2.75
C SER A 41 -6.22 10.43 -1.66
N SER A 42 -7.48 10.60 -2.06
CA SER A 42 -8.57 10.89 -1.16
C SER A 42 -8.54 9.85 -0.04
N GLU A 43 -8.38 10.29 1.20
CA GLU A 43 -8.52 9.42 2.38
C GLU A 43 -9.93 8.83 2.50
N ASP A 44 -10.78 9.05 1.49
CA ASP A 44 -12.12 8.52 1.31
C ASP A 44 -12.33 7.65 0.05
N GLU A 45 -11.30 7.37 -0.74
CA GLU A 45 -11.42 6.49 -1.90
C GLU A 45 -11.51 5.02 -1.48
N LEU A 46 -12.65 4.39 -1.79
CA LEU A 46 -12.82 2.94 -1.77
C LEU A 46 -12.25 2.35 -3.06
N PHE A 47 -11.34 1.39 -2.93
CA PHE A 47 -10.72 0.71 -4.06
C PHE A 47 -11.46 -0.59 -4.37
N LYS A 48 -11.76 -0.82 -5.66
CA LYS A 48 -12.35 -2.08 -6.12
C LYS A 48 -11.35 -3.22 -6.05
N ARG A 49 -11.82 -4.41 -5.66
CA ARG A 49 -11.09 -5.68 -5.76
C ARG A 49 -11.90 -6.71 -6.53
N ALA A 50 -11.28 -7.84 -6.84
CA ALA A 50 -12.00 -8.96 -7.44
C ALA A 50 -13.08 -9.48 -6.48
N ASP A 51 -14.29 -9.57 -7.00
CA ASP A 51 -15.48 -10.10 -6.35
C ASP A 51 -15.23 -11.54 -5.88
N GLN A 52 -15.19 -11.75 -4.57
CA GLN A 52 -14.90 -13.06 -4.00
C GLN A 52 -15.48 -13.25 -2.60
N TYR A 53 -15.76 -14.52 -2.26
CA TYR A 53 -16.05 -14.92 -0.89
C TYR A 53 -14.77 -15.34 -0.19
N CYS A 54 -14.40 -14.66 0.88
CA CYS A 54 -13.25 -15.01 1.72
C CYS A 54 -13.71 -15.52 3.09
N SER A 55 -12.99 -16.50 3.63
CA SER A 55 -13.18 -16.96 5.01
C SER A 55 -12.36 -16.09 5.97
N ILE A 56 -12.91 -15.80 7.15
CA ILE A 56 -12.13 -15.22 8.25
C ILE A 56 -11.31 -16.31 8.91
N ILE A 57 -9.99 -16.13 8.96
CA ILE A 57 -9.04 -17.10 9.52
C ILE A 57 -8.10 -16.42 10.52
N ASN A 58 -7.32 -17.23 11.26
CA ASN A 58 -6.29 -16.77 12.21
C ASN A 58 -6.80 -15.88 13.37
N VAL A 59 -8.03 -16.11 13.83
CA VAL A 59 -8.61 -15.51 15.04
C VAL A 59 -9.33 -16.56 15.86
N SER A 60 -9.41 -16.39 17.19
CA SER A 60 -10.03 -17.39 18.06
C SER A 60 -11.56 -17.44 17.93
N THR A 61 -12.21 -16.27 17.83
CA THR A 61 -13.68 -16.17 17.75
C THR A 61 -14.14 -15.21 16.68
N THR A 62 -13.76 -13.93 16.77
CA THR A 62 -14.24 -12.88 15.87
C THR A 62 -13.16 -11.85 15.53
N VAL A 63 -13.38 -11.12 14.44
CA VAL A 63 -12.76 -9.81 14.17
C VAL A 63 -13.79 -8.69 14.28
N ASN A 64 -13.32 -7.50 14.66
CA ASN A 64 -14.17 -6.31 14.75
C ASN A 64 -14.32 -5.66 13.37
N CYS A 65 -15.54 -5.54 12.88
CA CYS A 65 -15.88 -4.71 11.73
C CYS A 65 -16.12 -3.28 12.23
N ARG A 66 -15.37 -2.31 11.69
CA ARG A 66 -15.34 -0.93 12.18
C ARG A 66 -15.92 0.04 11.14
N ALA A 67 -16.32 1.21 11.62
CA ALA A 67 -16.88 2.28 10.78
C ALA A 67 -15.88 2.92 9.81
N GLY A 68 -14.59 2.62 9.95
CA GLY A 68 -13.53 3.17 9.11
C GLY A 68 -12.27 2.32 9.15
N PRO A 69 -11.25 2.68 8.35
CA PRO A 69 -10.09 1.84 8.10
C PRO A 69 -9.01 2.02 9.19
N GLY A 70 -9.37 1.70 10.44
CA GLY A 70 -8.47 1.80 11.58
C GLY A 70 -9.05 1.26 12.89
N THR A 71 -8.19 0.92 13.84
CA THR A 71 -8.54 0.35 15.14
C THR A 71 -9.17 1.37 16.09
N GLY A 72 -8.95 2.66 15.86
CA GLY A 72 -9.60 3.76 16.59
C GLY A 72 -11.06 4.03 16.22
N TYR A 73 -11.54 3.49 15.09
CA TYR A 73 -12.93 3.70 14.67
C TYR A 73 -13.91 2.87 15.50
N ALA A 74 -15.12 3.43 15.70
CA ALA A 74 -16.20 2.74 16.38
C ALA A 74 -16.50 1.39 15.72
N MET A 75 -16.65 0.37 16.57
CA MET A 75 -17.02 -0.97 16.17
C MET A 75 -18.52 -1.01 15.80
N LYS A 76 -18.86 -1.71 14.72
CA LYS A 76 -20.22 -1.76 14.14
C LYS A 76 -20.78 -3.18 14.04
N ALA A 77 -19.91 -4.17 13.89
CA ALA A 77 -20.30 -5.57 13.79
C ALA A 77 -19.12 -6.50 14.12
N TYR A 78 -19.41 -7.80 14.17
CA TYR A 78 -18.41 -8.87 14.25
C TYR A 78 -18.43 -9.67 12.95
N ALA A 79 -17.25 -10.15 12.53
CA ALA A 79 -17.14 -11.23 11.56
C ALA A 79 -16.52 -12.45 12.26
N HIS A 80 -17.16 -13.61 12.14
CA HIS A 80 -16.83 -14.81 12.91
C HIS A 80 -15.76 -15.64 12.22
N ASN A 81 -14.92 -16.32 13.00
CA ASN A 81 -13.94 -17.26 12.50
C ASN A 81 -14.62 -18.38 11.69
N GLY A 82 -14.07 -18.72 10.52
CA GLY A 82 -14.58 -19.75 9.63
C GLY A 82 -15.68 -19.28 8.67
N ASP A 83 -16.45 -18.26 9.03
CA ASP A 83 -17.51 -17.71 8.20
C ASP A 83 -16.96 -17.09 6.91
N LYS A 84 -17.77 -17.18 5.85
CA LYS A 84 -17.48 -16.62 4.53
C LYS A 84 -18.23 -15.31 4.31
N TYR A 85 -17.50 -14.29 3.89
CA TYR A 85 -18.05 -12.98 3.57
C TYR A 85 -17.68 -12.55 2.15
N TYR A 86 -18.59 -11.80 1.52
CA TYR A 86 -18.41 -11.29 0.17
C TYR A 86 -17.69 -9.93 0.23
N PHE A 87 -16.50 -9.86 -0.36
CA PHE A 87 -15.71 -8.63 -0.41
C PHE A 87 -15.52 -8.17 -1.85
N THR A 88 -15.88 -6.91 -2.10
CA THR A 88 -15.75 -6.26 -3.42
C THR A 88 -14.92 -4.99 -3.37
N CYS A 89 -14.71 -4.44 -2.17
CA CYS A 89 -14.03 -3.16 -1.95
C CYS A 89 -13.13 -3.22 -0.72
N TYR A 90 -12.05 -2.46 -0.76
CA TYR A 90 -11.21 -2.20 0.40
C TYR A 90 -10.83 -0.72 0.45
N LYS A 91 -10.43 -0.26 1.62
CA LYS A 91 -9.87 1.07 1.82
C LYS A 91 -8.49 0.94 2.45
N ARG A 92 -7.54 1.79 2.06
CA ARG A 92 -6.25 1.85 2.76
C ARG A 92 -6.43 2.62 4.07
N GLY A 93 -5.71 2.20 5.11
CA GLY A 93 -5.75 2.88 6.40
C GLY A 93 -4.68 2.35 7.35
N GLU A 94 -5.00 2.33 8.64
CA GLU A 94 -4.07 1.90 9.69
C GLU A 94 -3.51 0.52 9.38
N CYS A 95 -2.18 0.38 9.46
CA CYS A 95 -1.52 -0.90 9.22
C CYS A 95 -1.54 -1.75 10.49
N VAL A 96 -2.10 -2.95 10.41
CA VAL A 96 -2.05 -3.96 11.47
C VAL A 96 -1.20 -5.13 10.98
N ASN A 97 -0.08 -5.41 11.65
CA ASN A 97 0.86 -6.48 11.28
C ASN A 97 1.32 -6.41 9.81
N GLY A 98 1.56 -5.21 9.30
CA GLY A 98 1.98 -4.98 7.91
C GLY A 98 0.84 -5.02 6.87
N ASN A 99 -0.39 -5.35 7.26
CA ASN A 99 -1.57 -5.21 6.39
C ASN A 99 -2.22 -3.84 6.59
N CYS A 100 -2.17 -2.99 5.56
CA CYS A 100 -2.71 -1.63 5.57
C CYS A 100 -4.05 -1.50 4.83
N THR A 101 -4.73 -2.62 4.59
CA THR A 101 -6.02 -2.66 3.89
C THR A 101 -7.13 -3.08 4.83
N TRP A 102 -8.27 -2.40 4.72
CA TRP A 102 -9.48 -2.66 5.47
C TRP A 102 -10.59 -3.01 4.51
N ASP A 103 -11.05 -4.25 4.58
CA ASP A 103 -12.11 -4.75 3.71
C ASP A 103 -13.47 -4.21 4.10
N TYR A 104 -14.25 -3.80 3.10
CA TYR A 104 -15.59 -3.29 3.32
C TYR A 104 -16.57 -4.45 3.37
N LEU A 105 -17.02 -4.77 4.59
CA LEU A 105 -18.06 -5.78 4.82
C LEU A 105 -19.42 -5.16 4.57
N LYS A 106 -20.03 -5.45 3.41
CA LYS A 106 -21.32 -4.87 3.06
C LYS A 106 -22.48 -5.70 3.61
N ALA A 107 -23.33 -5.09 4.44
CA ALA A 107 -24.47 -5.77 5.08
C ALA A 107 -25.60 -6.16 4.10
N ALA A 108 -25.68 -5.55 2.92
CA ALA A 108 -26.63 -5.92 1.86
C ALA A 108 -26.02 -5.59 0.49
N ASN A 109 -25.97 -6.57 -0.41
CA ASN A 109 -25.38 -6.52 -1.75
C ASN A 109 -26.00 -5.47 -2.69
N LEU A 110 -25.79 -4.17 -2.44
CA LEU A 110 -26.31 -3.09 -3.28
C LEU A 110 -25.18 -2.09 -3.60
N GLY A 111 -24.84 -1.94 -4.88
CA GLY A 111 -23.95 -0.90 -5.41
C GLY A 111 -22.47 -1.27 -5.61
N PRO A 112 -21.74 -0.60 -6.51
CA PRO A 112 -20.29 -0.78 -6.63
C PRO A 112 -19.56 -0.16 -5.42
N CYS A 113 -18.24 -0.37 -5.35
CA CYS A 113 -17.36 0.60 -4.71
C CYS A 113 -17.58 1.97 -5.39
#